data_AF-A0A140GYQ9-F1
#
_entry.id   AF-A0A140GYQ9-F1
#
_cell.length_a   1.000
_cell.length_b   1.000
_cell.length_c   1.000
_cell.angle_alpha   90.00
_cell.angle_beta   90.00
_cell.angle_gamma   90.00
#
_symmetry.space_group_name_H-M   'P 1'
#
loop_
_entity.id
_entity.type
_entity.pdbx_description
1 polymer ?
#
loop_
_entity_poly.entity_id
_entity_poly.type
_entity_poly.pdbx_seq_one_letter_code
_entity_poly.pdbx_strand_id
1 'polypeptide(L)'
;MLLKKYACLLGAGVYCTGLFGLITNKRSLLLLLVFLEMALLGIVLMLCGASLLRVNPFGQLYALMVLVAAASESAIGLSLVILWFRTSEGSSLSKASRTRG
;
A
#
# COMPACT_ATOMS: atom_id res chain seq x y z
N MET A 1 -26.20 15.43 1.83
CA MET A 1 -25.85 14.80 3.14
C MET A 1 -25.53 13.31 2.99
N LEU A 2 -26.33 12.56 2.23
CA LEU A 2 -26.15 11.13 1.95
C LEU A 2 -24.81 10.80 1.26
N LEU A 3 -24.44 11.52 0.19
CA LEU A 3 -23.19 11.29 -0.56
C LEU A 3 -21.94 11.28 0.35
N LYS A 4 -21.93 12.16 1.36
CA LYS A 4 -20.80 12.31 2.30
C LYS A 4 -20.67 11.11 3.24
N LYS A 5 -21.79 10.49 3.63
CA LYS A 5 -21.80 9.28 4.47
C LYS A 5 -21.29 8.07 3.69
N TYR A 6 -21.67 7.94 2.41
CA TYR A 6 -21.20 6.85 1.57
C TYR A 6 -19.69 6.89 1.33
N ALA A 7 -19.08 8.07 1.21
CA ALA A 7 -17.62 8.19 1.08
C ALA A 7 -16.86 7.56 2.27
N CYS A 8 -17.36 7.75 3.49
CA CYS A 8 -16.75 7.16 4.69
C CYS A 8 -16.95 5.64 4.74
N LEU A 9 -18.14 5.16 4.35
CA LEU A 9 -18.45 3.72 4.28
C LEU A 9 -17.61 3.00 3.21
N LEU A 10 -17.43 3.65 2.05
CA LEU A 10 -16.55 3.15 0.98
C LEU A 10 -15.10 3.09 1.47
N GLY A 11 -14.61 4.15 2.13
CA GLY A 11 -13.28 4.14 2.75
C GLY A 11 -13.10 3.00 3.76
N ALA A 12 -14.12 2.71 4.57
CA ALA A 12 -14.13 1.57 5.49
C ALA A 12 -14.05 0.22 4.77
N GLY A 13 -14.83 0.04 3.71
CA GLY A 13 -14.78 -1.16 2.89
C GLY A 13 -13.39 -1.39 2.31
N VAL A 14 -12.81 -0.36 1.69
CA VAL A 14 -11.47 -0.44 1.08
C VAL A 14 -10.38 -0.69 2.12
N TYR A 15 -10.46 -0.05 3.28
CA TYR A 15 -9.50 -0.28 4.38
C TYR A 15 -9.56 -1.72 4.89
N CYS A 16 -10.77 -2.25 5.11
CA CYS A 16 -10.97 -3.62 5.56
C CYS A 16 -10.49 -4.65 4.53
N THR A 17 -10.71 -4.43 3.22
CA THR A 17 -10.20 -5.33 2.19
C THR A 17 -8.68 -5.27 2.07
N GLY A 18 -8.07 -4.09 2.23
CA GLY A 18 -6.61 -3.94 2.33
C GLY A 18 -6.02 -4.72 3.51
N LEU A 19 -6.58 -4.56 4.72
CA LEU A 19 -6.19 -5.31 5.92
C LEU A 19 -6.35 -6.82 5.76
N PHE A 20 -7.50 -7.25 5.22
CA PHE A 20 -7.76 -8.67 4.99
C PHE A 20 -6.76 -9.27 4.00
N GLY A 21 -6.45 -8.53 2.93
CA GLY A 21 -5.42 -8.91 1.96
C GLY A 21 -4.03 -9.01 2.58
N LEU A 22 -3.67 -8.09 3.47
CA LEU A 22 -2.37 -8.09 4.18
C LEU A 22 -2.18 -9.34 5.06
N ILE A 23 -3.24 -9.80 5.73
CA ILE A 23 -3.19 -10.97 6.62
C ILE A 23 -3.14 -12.27 5.79
N THR A 24 -3.94 -12.34 4.73
CA THR A 24 -4.12 -13.57 3.93
C THR A 24 -2.95 -13.81 2.99
N ASN A 25 -2.41 -12.76 2.38
CA ASN A 25 -1.41 -12.87 1.32
C ASN A 25 0.01 -12.56 1.83
N LYS A 26 0.73 -13.63 2.17
CA LYS A 26 2.17 -13.57 2.55
C LYS A 26 3.10 -14.19 1.50
N ARG A 27 2.59 -14.51 0.31
CA ARG A 27 3.37 -15.25 -0.71
C ARG A 27 4.33 -14.38 -1.50
N SER A 28 4.00 -13.11 -1.72
CA SER A 28 4.83 -12.20 -2.50
C SER A 28 4.89 -10.81 -1.87
N LEU A 29 6.10 -10.29 -1.81
CA LEU A 29 6.42 -9.00 -1.21
C LEU A 29 5.75 -7.84 -1.98
N LEU A 30 5.63 -7.97 -3.30
CA LEU A 30 4.92 -7.00 -4.15
C LEU A 30 3.42 -6.94 -3.81
N LEU A 31 2.79 -8.08 -3.60
CA LEU A 31 1.36 -8.14 -3.32
C LEU A 31 1.05 -7.61 -1.92
N LEU A 32 1.96 -7.83 -0.96
CA LEU A 32 1.92 -7.19 0.36
C LEU A 32 1.89 -5.65 0.22
N LEU A 33 2.75 -5.10 -0.64
CA LEU A 33 2.82 -3.66 -0.91
C LEU A 33 1.50 -3.12 -1.47
N VAL A 34 0.89 -3.82 -2.43
CA VAL A 34 -0.40 -3.40 -3.02
C VAL A 34 -1.54 -3.39 -1.99
N PHE A 35 -1.58 -4.37 -1.09
CA PHE A 35 -2.59 -4.39 -0.02
C PHE A 35 -2.38 -3.30 1.02
N LEU A 36 -1.13 -2.95 1.29
CA LEU A 36 -0.78 -1.84 2.17
C LEU A 36 -1.22 -0.49 1.56
N GLU A 37 -0.97 -0.28 0.27
CA GLU A 37 -1.44 0.89 -0.48
C GLU A 37 -2.97 0.99 -0.49
N MET A 38 -3.68 -0.12 -0.67
CA MET A 38 -5.15 -0.16 -0.57
C MET A 38 -5.64 0.24 0.83
N ALA A 39 -4.96 -0.18 1.90
CA ALA A 39 -5.30 0.24 3.26
C ALA A 39 -5.07 1.74 3.47
N LEU A 40 -3.92 2.28 3.04
CA LEU A 40 -3.61 3.71 3.13
C LEU A 40 -4.61 4.55 2.31
N LEU A 41 -5.01 4.08 1.13
CA LEU A 41 -6.03 4.72 0.32
C LEU A 41 -7.39 4.77 1.02
N GLY A 42 -7.79 3.70 1.70
CA GLY A 42 -9.02 3.68 2.51
C GLY A 42 -9.03 4.76 3.59
N ILE A 43 -7.90 4.97 4.26
CA ILE A 43 -7.72 6.04 5.27
C ILE A 43 -7.85 7.43 4.63
N VAL A 44 -7.21 7.66 3.48
CA VAL A 44 -7.31 8.94 2.73
C VAL A 44 -8.77 9.26 2.35
N LEU A 45 -9.52 8.25 1.88
CA LEU A 45 -10.94 8.41 1.54
C LEU A 45 -11.81 8.75 2.76
N MET A 46 -11.59 8.08 3.89
CA MET A 46 -12.30 8.40 5.14
C MET A 46 -12.02 9.84 5.60
N LEU A 47 -10.76 10.27 5.51
CA LEU A 47 -10.31 11.57 5.98
C LEU A 47 -10.86 12.72 5.11
N CYS A 48 -10.87 12.53 3.78
CA CYS A 48 -11.52 13.43 2.84
C CYS A 48 -13.05 13.48 3.06
N GLY A 49 -13.70 12.31 3.24
CA GLY A 49 -15.13 12.23 3.57
C GLY A 49 -15.48 12.94 4.89
N ALA A 50 -14.65 12.77 5.92
CA ALA A 50 -14.82 13.40 7.22
C ALA A 50 -14.57 14.92 7.19
N SER A 51 -13.68 15.40 6.32
CA SER A 51 -13.47 16.82 6.03
C SER A 51 -14.73 17.45 5.42
N LEU A 52 -15.34 16.79 4.44
CA LEU A 52 -16.57 17.24 3.78
C LEU A 52 -17.79 17.25 4.72
N LEU A 53 -17.85 16.33 5.69
CA LEU A 53 -18.90 16.29 6.71
C LEU A 53 -18.81 17.46 7.69
N ARG A 54 -17.60 17.79 8.14
CA ARG A 54 -17.33 18.83 9.14
C ARG A 54 -17.01 20.21 8.55
N VAL A 55 -17.00 20.33 7.21
CA VAL A 55 -16.63 21.56 6.47
C VAL A 55 -15.30 22.13 6.98
N ASN A 56 -14.34 21.24 7.22
CA ASN A 56 -13.05 21.60 7.79
C ASN A 56 -11.92 21.24 6.81
N PRO A 57 -11.16 22.22 6.29
CA PRO A 57 -10.10 21.99 5.30
C PRO A 57 -8.91 21.19 5.86
N PHE A 58 -8.72 21.14 7.17
CA PHE A 58 -7.62 20.39 7.78
C PHE A 58 -7.64 18.90 7.41
N GLY A 59 -8.81 18.29 7.24
CA GLY A 59 -8.89 16.88 6.83
C GLY A 59 -8.35 16.64 5.41
N GLN A 60 -8.52 17.58 4.48
CA GLN A 60 -7.90 17.47 3.16
C GLN A 60 -6.37 17.64 3.21
N LEU A 61 -5.87 18.52 4.08
CA LEU A 61 -4.43 18.69 4.29
C LEU A 61 -3.79 17.41 4.83
N TYR A 62 -4.39 16.79 5.85
CA TYR A 62 -3.90 15.51 6.37
C TYR A 62 -3.98 14.39 5.33
N ALA A 63 -5.00 14.38 4.47
CA ALA A 63 -5.11 13.40 3.37
C ALA A 63 -3.95 13.52 2.38
N LEU A 64 -3.54 14.75 2.06
CA LEU A 64 -2.37 15.01 1.22
C LEU A 64 -1.07 14.52 1.88
N MET A 65 -0.89 14.76 3.18
CA MET A 65 0.28 14.26 3.92
C MET A 65 0.38 12.73 3.90
N VAL A 66 -0.74 12.03 4.08
CA VAL A 66 -0.79 10.56 4.00
C VAL A 66 -0.48 10.08 2.58
N LEU A 67 -0.96 10.77 1.54
CA LEU A 67 -0.70 10.42 0.15
C LEU A 67 0.80 10.55 -0.21
N VAL A 68 1.47 11.57 0.33
CA VAL A 68 2.94 11.73 0.20
C VAL A 68 3.67 10.61 0.95
N ALA A 69 3.22 10.25 2.15
CA ALA A 69 3.80 9.12 2.90
C ALA A 69 3.65 7.80 2.13
N ALA A 70 2.49 7.52 1.55
CA ALA A 70 2.24 6.36 0.70
C ALA A 70 3.15 6.34 -0.55
N ALA A 71 3.34 7.50 -1.20
CA ALA A 71 4.28 7.61 -2.32
C ALA A 71 5.73 7.31 -1.90
N SER A 72 6.14 7.74 -0.70
CA SER A 72 7.47 7.42 -0.17
C SER A 72 7.62 5.92 0.16
N GLU A 73 6.58 5.30 0.71
CA GLU A 73 6.57 3.89 1.08
C GLU A 73 6.61 2.97 -0.15
N SER A 74 5.81 3.25 -1.19
CA SER A 74 5.86 2.51 -2.46
C SER A 74 7.23 2.59 -3.15
N ALA A 75 7.89 3.76 -3.12
CA ALA A 75 9.25 3.90 -3.65
C ALA A 75 10.26 3.00 -2.91
N ILE A 76 10.21 2.99 -1.57
CA ILE A 76 11.06 2.14 -0.74
C ILE A 76 10.71 0.67 -0.95
N GLY A 77 9.43 0.31 -0.92
CA GLY A 77 8.95 -1.05 -1.08
C GLY A 77 9.31 -1.66 -2.43
N LEU A 78 9.16 -0.91 -3.52
CA LEU A 78 9.56 -1.38 -4.85
C LEU A 78 11.09 -1.53 -4.96
N SER A 79 11.87 -0.64 -4.35
CA SER A 79 13.32 -0.77 -4.31
C SER A 79 13.77 -2.06 -3.63
N LEU A 80 13.09 -2.45 -2.54
CA LEU A 80 13.33 -3.70 -1.82
C LEU A 80 12.99 -4.91 -2.68
N VAL A 81 11.87 -4.86 -3.41
CA VAL A 81 11.45 -5.93 -4.34
C VAL A 81 12.50 -6.14 -5.43
N ILE A 82 12.99 -5.07 -6.05
CA ILE A 82 14.01 -5.14 -7.11
C ILE A 82 15.31 -5.75 -6.58
N LEU A 83 15.76 -5.31 -5.40
CA LEU A 83 16.97 -5.83 -4.77
C LEU A 83 16.84 -7.34 -4.49
N TRP A 84 15.67 -7.78 -4.03
CA TRP A 84 15.38 -9.18 -3.75
C TRP A 84 15.45 -10.06 -5.02
N PHE A 85 14.89 -9.60 -6.13
CA PHE A 85 14.99 -10.33 -7.40
C PHE A 85 16.44 -10.42 -7.90
N ARG A 86 17.20 -9.32 -7.85
CA ARG A 86 18.59 -9.28 -8.31
C ARG A 86 19.53 -10.20 -7.51
N THR A 87 19.33 -10.34 -6.19
CA THR A 87 20.14 -11.26 -5.39
C THR A 87 19.80 -12.73 -5.65
N SER A 88 18.55 -13.03 -6.03
CA SER A 88 18.12 -14.40 -6.30
C SER A 88 18.76 -14.95 -7.58
N GLU A 89 18.84 -14.14 -8.63
CA GLU A 89 19.48 -14.52 -9.91
C GLU A 89 20.99 -14.74 -9.79
N GLY A 90 21.70 -13.91 -9.02
CA GLY A 90 23.14 -14.09 -8.79
C GLY A 90 23.49 -15.42 -8.09
N SER A 91 22.55 -15.95 -7.29
CA SER A 91 22.76 -17.19 -6.54
C SER A 91 22.64 -18.46 -7.39
N SER A 92 21.84 -18.46 -8.45
CA SER A 92 21.66 -19.62 -9.34
C SER A 92 22.84 -19.80 -10.29
N LEU A 93 23.40 -18.71 -10.79
CA LEU A 93 24.60 -18.71 -11.65
C LEU A 93 25.85 -19.19 -10.89
N SER A 94 25.97 -18.84 -9.60
CA SER A 94 27.05 -19.32 -8.72
C SER A 94 27.04 -20.85 -8.55
N LYS A 95 25.86 -21.47 -8.42
CA LYS A 95 25.74 -22.93 -8.30
C LYS A 95 26.03 -23.65 -9.61
N ALA A 96 25.55 -23.13 -10.74
CA ALA A 96 25.80 -23.72 -12.06
C ALA A 96 27.29 -23.70 -12.45
N SER A 97 28.05 -22.70 -12.01
CA SER A 97 29.50 -22.64 -12.24
C SER A 97 30.29 -23.65 -11.40
N ARG A 98 29.74 -24.14 -10.27
CA ARG A 98 30.44 -25.08 -9.37
C ARG A 98 30.28 -26.56 -9.75
N THR A 99 29.32 -26.90 -10.60
CA THR A 99 29.06 -28.30 -11.02
C THR A 99 29.81 -28.73 -12.28
N ARG A 100 30.78 -27.92 -12.76
CA ARG A 100 31.64 -28.24 -13.91
C ARG A 100 33.11 -28.50 -13.52
N GLY A 101 33.38 -28.86 -12.27
CA GLY A 101 34.69 -29.32 -11.77
C GLY A 101 34.65 -30.78 -11.41
#